data_AF-A0A446BXH3-F1
#
_entry.id   AF-A0A446BXH3-F1
#
_cell.length_a   1.000
_cell.length_b   1.000
_cell.length_c   1.000
_cell.angle_alpha   90.00
_cell.angle_beta   90.00
_cell.angle_gamma   90.00
#
_symmetry.space_group_name_H-M   'P 1'
#
loop_
_entity.id
_entity.type
_entity.pdbx_description
1 polymer ?
#
loop_
_entity_poly.entity_id
_entity_poly.type
_entity_poly.pdbx_seq_one_letter_code
_entity_poly.pdbx_strand_id
1 'polypeptide(L)'
;MTIYKWDRLTIFAFNVWYDDYDWATAHHKVDLPVVLVDYGKKVSTTRVCGQEFRDEVNHFVARQHELHGWDSKPPYLEDHTLPSKVPTYPNPRCVTFVGPDGITRRQIKTPPPGSTSAYASEAGREEVLCPTTNAAREGQGGSC
;
A
#
# COMPACT_ATOMS: atom_id res chain seq x y z
N MET A 1 -0.20 8.33 9.29
CA MET A 1 -1.43 8.91 8.71
C MET A 1 -1.33 8.81 7.19
N THR A 2 -2.36 8.28 6.53
CA THR A 2 -2.44 8.22 5.07
C THR A 2 -3.78 8.83 4.65
N ILE A 3 -3.76 9.59 3.55
CA ILE A 3 -4.94 10.22 2.95
C ILE A 3 -5.07 9.67 1.53
N TYR A 4 -6.17 8.99 1.26
CA TYR A 4 -6.49 8.46 -0.05
C TYR A 4 -7.74 9.12 -0.60
N LYS A 5 -7.60 9.87 -1.70
CA LYS A 5 -8.65 10.74 -2.20
C LYS A 5 -9.07 10.35 -3.60
N TRP A 6 -10.36 10.13 -3.75
CA TRP A 6 -11.08 9.87 -5.00
C TRP A 6 -12.21 10.87 -5.18
N ASP A 7 -12.78 10.95 -6.39
CA ASP A 7 -13.81 11.94 -6.74
C ASP A 7 -15.03 11.92 -5.81
N ARG A 8 -15.35 10.75 -5.23
CA ARG A 8 -16.53 10.55 -4.38
C ARG A 8 -16.21 10.06 -2.97
N LEU A 9 -14.93 9.80 -2.66
CA LEU A 9 -14.53 9.15 -1.41
C LEU A 9 -13.17 9.68 -0.95
N THR A 10 -13.08 10.10 0.30
CA THR A 10 -11.79 10.38 0.96
C THR A 10 -11.64 9.45 2.14
N ILE A 11 -10.57 8.66 2.14
CA ILE A 11 -10.25 7.71 3.20
C ILE A 11 -9.07 8.26 3.99
N PHE A 12 -9.22 8.27 5.31
CA PHE A 12 -8.14 8.59 6.23
C PHE A 12 -7.75 7.33 7.00
N ALA A 13 -6.48 6.93 6.93
CA ALA A 13 -5.94 5.89 7.79
C ALA A 13 -5.06 6.55 8.86
N PHE A 14 -5.52 6.51 10.10
CA PHE A 14 -4.76 6.99 11.26
C PHE A 14 -4.10 5.82 11.96
N ASN A 15 -2.84 6.02 12.33
CA ASN A 15 -2.27 5.24 13.41
C ASN A 15 -2.58 6.04 14.68
N VAL A 16 -3.37 5.46 15.58
CA VAL A 16 -3.77 6.08 16.85
C VAL A 16 -3.25 5.17 17.97
N TRP A 17 -2.29 5.66 18.76
CA TRP A 17 -1.69 4.94 19.90
C TRP A 17 -0.93 3.64 19.57
N TYR A 18 -0.16 3.62 18.49
CA TYR A 18 0.88 2.59 18.31
C TYR A 18 2.25 3.24 18.47
N ASP A 19 2.75 3.27 19.71
CA ASP A 19 4.03 3.89 20.06
C ASP A 19 5.22 3.08 19.52
N ASP A 20 5.03 1.77 19.31
CA ASP A 20 6.00 0.86 18.70
C ASP A 20 6.00 0.94 17.16
N TYR A 21 5.44 2.01 16.58
CA TYR A 21 5.41 2.18 15.13
C TYR A 21 6.79 2.53 14.58
N ASP A 22 7.49 1.50 14.09
CA ASP A 22 8.78 1.68 13.44
C ASP A 22 8.63 1.97 11.94
N TRP A 23 8.99 3.19 11.53
CA TRP A 23 8.95 3.61 10.12
C TRP A 23 9.93 2.86 9.22
N ALA A 24 11.01 2.29 9.80
CA ALA A 24 11.99 1.52 9.05
C ALA A 24 11.37 0.22 8.53
N THR A 25 10.54 -0.44 9.35
CA THR A 25 9.89 -1.72 9.04
C THR A 25 8.44 -1.59 8.55
N ALA A 26 7.84 -0.41 8.64
CA ALA A 26 6.44 -0.14 8.24
C ALA A 26 6.07 -0.41 6.76
N HIS A 27 7.04 -0.76 5.91
CA HIS A 27 6.79 -1.22 4.54
C HIS A 27 6.44 -2.72 4.46
N HIS A 28 6.55 -3.44 5.57
CA HIS A 28 6.02 -4.80 5.71
C HIS A 28 4.58 -4.75 6.20
N LYS A 29 3.77 -5.71 5.74
CA LYS A 29 2.41 -5.90 6.25
C LYS A 29 2.50 -6.24 7.74
N VAL A 30 1.78 -5.48 8.55
CA VAL A 30 1.52 -5.77 9.97
C VAL A 30 0.04 -6.08 10.15
N ASP A 31 -0.34 -6.89 11.15
CA ASP A 31 -1.74 -7.18 11.43
C ASP A 31 -2.34 -6.15 12.40
N LEU A 32 -2.52 -4.91 11.92
CA LEU A 32 -3.13 -3.87 12.74
C LEU A 32 -4.65 -4.04 12.81
N PRO A 33 -5.27 -3.77 13.98
CA PRO A 33 -6.73 -3.67 14.07
C PRO A 33 -7.22 -2.48 13.25
N VAL A 34 -8.28 -2.69 12.47
CA VAL A 34 -8.89 -1.63 11.65
C VAL A 34 -10.33 -1.40 12.11
N VAL A 35 -10.63 -0.14 12.43
CA VAL A 35 -11.98 0.33 12.71
C VAL A 35 -12.42 1.22 11.56
N LEU A 36 -13.54 0.88 10.93
CA LEU A 36 -14.17 1.75 9.95
C LEU A 36 -15.11 2.71 10.66
N VAL A 37 -14.94 4.00 10.38
CA VAL A 37 -15.84 5.07 10.83
C VAL A 37 -16.52 5.65 9.60
N ASP A 38 -17.83 5.49 9.53
CA ASP A 38 -18.67 6.08 8.47
C ASP A 38 -19.38 7.31 9.03
N TYR A 39 -19.06 8.49 8.47
CA TYR A 39 -19.62 9.77 8.87
C TYR A 39 -20.82 10.13 7.99
N GLY A 40 -22.03 9.87 8.48
CA GLY A 40 -23.27 10.32 7.85
C GLY A 40 -23.72 11.69 8.35
N LYS A 41 -24.56 12.37 7.56
CA LYS A 41 -25.12 13.70 7.91
C LYS A 41 -25.94 13.73 9.21
N LYS A 42 -26.50 12.59 9.62
CA LYS A 42 -27.39 12.46 10.80
C LYS A 42 -26.85 11.51 11.85
N VAL A 43 -26.11 10.49 11.44
CA VAL A 43 -25.56 9.45 12.31
C VAL A 43 -24.17 9.11 11.80
N SER A 44 -23.24 8.91 12.72
CA SER A 44 -21.94 8.30 12.43
C SER A 44 -21.94 6.88 12.98
N THR A 45 -21.41 5.93 12.23
CA THR A 45 -21.32 4.53 12.66
C THR A 45 -19.87 4.10 12.74
N THR A 46 -19.57 3.22 13.69
CA THR A 46 -18.24 2.62 13.83
C THR A 46 -18.38 1.11 13.85
N ARG A 47 -17.44 0.41 13.19
CA ARG A 47 -17.40 -1.04 13.21
C ARG A 47 -15.96 -1.54 13.15
N VAL A 48 -15.69 -2.60 13.90
CA VAL A 48 -14.45 -3.37 13.74
C VAL A 48 -14.55 -4.13 12.43
N CYS A 49 -13.53 -4.02 11.59
CA CYS A 49 -13.52 -4.65 10.28
C CYS A 49 -13.19 -6.15 10.36
N GLY A 50 -13.76 -6.93 9.44
CA GLY A 50 -13.39 -8.33 9.25
C GLY A 50 -11.95 -8.49 8.74
N GLN A 51 -11.42 -9.70 8.82
CA GLN A 51 -9.99 -9.97 8.52
C GLN A 51 -9.58 -9.56 7.10
N GLU A 52 -10.42 -9.84 6.10
CA GLU A 52 -10.12 -9.51 4.70
C GLU A 52 -9.91 -8.00 4.49
N PHE A 53 -10.83 -7.18 4.97
CA PHE A 53 -10.71 -5.73 4.86
C PHE A 53 -9.56 -5.17 5.70
N ARG A 54 -9.31 -5.76 6.87
CA ARG A 54 -8.12 -5.44 7.68
C ARG A 54 -6.85 -5.71 6.89
N ASP A 55 -6.77 -6.87 6.24
CA ASP A 55 -5.62 -7.24 5.43
C ASP A 55 -5.42 -6.26 4.28
N GLU A 56 -6.48 -5.86 3.59
CA GLU A 56 -6.41 -4.88 2.50
C GLU A 56 -5.87 -3.52 2.99
N VAL A 57 -6.40 -2.99 4.09
CA VAL A 57 -5.94 -1.72 4.67
C VAL A 57 -4.49 -1.80 5.13
N ASN A 58 -4.09 -2.90 5.77
CA ASN A 58 -2.71 -3.10 6.21
C ASN A 58 -1.73 -3.18 5.03
N HIS A 59 -2.09 -3.91 3.96
CA HIS A 59 -1.30 -3.93 2.72
C HIS A 59 -1.23 -2.55 2.08
N PHE A 60 -2.33 -1.80 2.07
CA PHE A 60 -2.36 -0.45 1.54
C PHE A 60 -1.41 0.47 2.30
N VAL A 61 -1.46 0.48 3.64
CA VAL A 61 -0.55 1.31 4.46
C VAL A 61 0.91 0.93 4.22
N ALA A 62 1.23 -0.37 4.19
CA ALA A 62 2.58 -0.87 3.90
C ALA A 62 3.06 -0.41 2.51
N ARG A 63 2.19 -0.47 1.51
CA ARG A 63 2.46 0.03 0.16
C ARG A 63 2.73 1.54 0.14
N GLN A 64 2.03 2.34 0.94
CA GLN A 64 2.30 3.78 1.01
C GLN A 64 3.70 4.06 1.57
N HIS A 65 4.12 3.31 2.58
CA HIS A 65 5.49 3.34 3.11
C HIS A 65 6.54 2.90 2.08
N GLU A 66 6.21 1.91 1.25
CA GLU A 66 7.09 1.48 0.16
C GLU A 66 7.21 2.56 -0.93
N LEU A 67 6.09 3.13 -1.37
CA LEU A 67 6.04 4.10 -2.47
C LEU A 67 6.70 5.43 -2.09
N HIS A 68 6.47 5.93 -0.87
CA HIS A 68 6.97 7.25 -0.49
C HIS A 68 8.44 7.24 -0.06
N GLY A 69 9.01 6.09 0.29
CA GLY A 69 10.44 5.93 0.50
C GLY A 69 10.90 5.83 1.95
N TRP A 70 12.23 5.76 2.10
CA TRP A 70 12.92 5.41 3.34
C TRP A 70 12.69 6.36 4.52
N ASP A 71 12.80 7.66 4.31
CA ASP A 71 12.63 8.68 5.36
C ASP A 71 11.33 9.48 5.21
N SER A 72 10.40 8.99 4.38
CA SER A 72 9.15 9.70 4.18
C SER A 72 8.26 9.60 5.41
N LYS A 73 7.81 10.76 5.89
CA LYS A 73 6.95 10.86 7.07
C LYS A 73 5.52 11.17 6.64
N PRO A 74 4.51 10.61 7.34
CA PRO A 74 3.13 10.91 7.05
C PRO A 74 2.79 12.40 7.28
N PRO A 75 1.73 12.94 6.64
CA PRO A 75 0.77 12.20 5.83
C PRO A 75 1.27 11.78 4.45
N TYR A 76 1.02 10.53 4.10
CA TYR A 76 1.12 10.06 2.73
C TYR A 76 -0.15 10.45 1.98
N LEU A 77 -0.03 11.20 0.90
CA LEU A 77 -1.17 11.68 0.12
C LEU A 77 -1.14 11.05 -1.26
N GLU A 78 -2.23 10.38 -1.59
CA GLU A 78 -2.47 9.87 -2.93
C GLU A 78 -3.83 10.39 -3.42
N ASP A 79 -3.77 11.36 -4.36
CA ASP A 79 -4.93 12.08 -4.90
C ASP A 79 -5.21 11.65 -6.34
N HIS A 80 -6.32 10.94 -6.53
CA HIS A 80 -6.81 10.45 -7.82
C HIS A 80 -7.84 11.40 -8.48
N THR A 81 -8.11 12.57 -7.89
CA THR A 81 -9.13 13.51 -8.40
C THR A 81 -8.62 14.44 -9.49
N LEU A 82 -7.32 14.44 -9.76
CA LEU A 82 -6.71 15.31 -10.75
C LEU A 82 -6.69 14.62 -12.12
N PRO A 83 -7.40 15.14 -13.13
CA PRO A 83 -7.43 14.53 -14.45
C PRO A 83 -6.03 14.44 -15.04
N SER A 84 -5.69 13.25 -15.56
CA SER A 84 -4.42 12.93 -16.21
C SER A 84 -3.16 13.02 -15.33
N LYS A 85 -3.29 13.17 -14.02
CA LYS A 85 -2.15 13.17 -13.09
C LYS A 85 -2.09 11.86 -12.33
N VAL A 86 -1.36 10.90 -12.88
CA VAL A 86 -1.03 9.65 -12.17
C VAL A 86 -0.19 10.01 -10.93
N PRO A 87 -0.50 9.49 -9.74
CA PRO A 87 0.36 9.65 -8.57
C PRO A 87 1.79 9.19 -8.88
N THR A 88 2.74 10.10 -8.73
CA THR A 88 4.16 9.83 -8.94
C THR A 88 4.88 9.85 -7.61
N TYR A 89 5.73 8.84 -7.41
CA TYR A 89 6.49 8.68 -6.18
C TYR A 89 7.98 8.81 -6.52
N PRO A 90 8.63 9.89 -6.10
CA PRO A 90 10.00 10.18 -6.55
C PRO A 90 11.04 9.26 -5.92
N ASN A 91 10.74 8.63 -4.79
CA ASN A 91 11.71 7.84 -4.03
C ASN A 91 11.13 6.52 -3.47
N PRO A 92 10.60 5.61 -4.29
CA PRO A 92 10.07 4.35 -3.80
C PRO A 92 11.21 3.46 -3.30
N ARG A 93 10.97 2.73 -2.19
CA ARG A 93 11.92 1.79 -1.58
C ARG A 93 12.23 0.61 -2.50
N CYS A 94 11.26 0.18 -3.30
CA CYS A 94 11.46 -0.85 -4.32
C CYS A 94 11.05 -0.33 -5.69
N VAL A 95 11.69 -0.86 -6.72
CA VAL A 95 11.24 -0.71 -8.10
C VAL A 95 10.97 -2.07 -8.69
N THR A 96 9.87 -2.15 -9.42
CA THR A 96 9.54 -3.33 -10.21
C THR A 96 10.09 -3.12 -11.60
N PHE A 97 10.83 -4.09 -12.13
CA PHE A 97 11.30 -4.06 -13.51
C PHE A 97 10.87 -5.35 -14.22
N VAL A 98 10.59 -5.23 -15.52
CA VAL A 98 10.30 -6.38 -16.38
C VAL A 98 11.60 -6.77 -17.05
N GLY A 99 12.06 -7.99 -16.80
CA GLY A 99 13.27 -8.52 -17.44
C GLY A 99 13.06 -8.77 -18.95
N PRO A 100 14.15 -9.01 -19.70
CA PRO A 100 14.07 -9.38 -21.12
C PRO A 100 13.24 -10.65 -21.38
N ASP A 101 13.07 -11.48 -20.35
CA ASP A 101 12.28 -12.72 -20.33
C ASP A 101 10.78 -12.48 -20.04
N GLY A 102 10.36 -11.23 -19.89
CA GLY A 102 8.98 -10.87 -19.53
C GLY A 102 8.64 -11.11 -18.05
N ILE A 103 9.59 -11.55 -17.23
CA ILE A 103 9.37 -11.80 -15.81
C ILE A 103 9.50 -10.48 -15.04
N THR A 104 8.47 -10.18 -14.25
CA THR A 104 8.41 -9.02 -13.38
C THR A 104 9.16 -9.33 -12.09
N ARG A 105 10.22 -8.54 -11.81
CA ARG A 105 11.07 -8.69 -10.63
C ARG A 105 10.99 -7.47 -9.75
N ARG A 106 11.02 -7.68 -8.44
CA ARG A 106 11.08 -6.60 -7.44
C ARG A 106 12.53 -6.40 -7.00
N GLN A 107 13.04 -5.19 -7.16
CA GLN A 107 14.37 -4.81 -6.69
C GLN A 107 14.24 -3.82 -5.53
N ILE A 108 14.78 -4.19 -4.37
CA ILE A 108 14.89 -3.31 -3.21
C ILE A 108 16.05 -2.35 -3.44
N LYS A 109 15.80 -1.04 -3.34
CA LYS A 109 16.86 -0.02 -3.43
C LYS A 109 17.56 0.13 -2.08
N THR A 110 18.87 0.30 -2.13
CA THR A 110 19.64 0.75 -0.98
C THR A 110 19.14 2.12 -0.51
N PRO A 111 18.87 2.30 0.79
CA PRO A 111 18.61 3.60 1.39
C PRO A 111 19.64 4.67 0.97
N PRO A 112 19.21 5.91 0.69
CA PRO A 112 20.13 7.00 0.36
C PRO A 112 21.07 7.32 1.53
N PRO A 113 22.28 7.86 1.26
CA PRO A 113 23.22 8.26 2.32
C PRO A 113 22.58 9.24 3.31
N GLY A 114 22.72 8.96 4.62
CA GLY A 114 22.12 9.77 5.69
C GLY A 114 20.68 9.39 6.05
N SER A 115 20.11 8.34 5.44
CA SER A 115 18.82 7.78 5.86
C SER A 115 18.87 7.26 7.30
N THR A 116 17.81 7.53 8.06
CA THR A 116 17.71 7.16 9.48
C THR A 116 17.15 5.75 9.71
N SER A 117 16.65 5.09 8.67
CA SER A 117 16.17 3.70 8.77
C SER A 117 17.36 2.73 8.77
N ALA A 118 17.64 2.11 9.93
CA ALA A 118 18.65 1.07 10.04
C ALA A 118 18.21 -0.21 9.28
N TYR A 119 19.18 -0.87 8.64
CA TYR A 119 19.01 -2.02 7.76
C TYR A 119 18.74 -3.32 8.52
N ALA A 120 17.78 -4.13 8.05
CA ALA A 120 17.99 -5.58 7.96
C ALA A 120 18.63 -5.85 6.59
N SER A 121 19.92 -6.17 6.60
CA SER A 121 20.68 -6.50 5.41
C SER A 121 20.24 -7.84 4.83
N GLU A 122 19.24 -7.84 3.95
CA GLU A 122 19.03 -8.92 2.98
C GLU A 122 19.26 -8.39 1.56
N ALA A 123 20.48 -7.89 1.32
CA ALA A 123 20.93 -7.63 -0.04
C ALA A 123 21.02 -8.97 -0.78
N GLY A 124 20.08 -9.23 -1.69
CA GLY A 124 20.22 -10.28 -2.71
C GLY A 124 19.10 -11.32 -2.85
N ARG A 125 17.94 -11.18 -2.20
CA ARG A 125 16.79 -12.06 -2.51
C ARG A 125 15.97 -11.50 -3.67
N GLU A 126 16.15 -12.11 -4.83
CA GLU A 126 15.28 -11.96 -5.99
C GLU A 126 13.97 -12.72 -5.70
N GLU A 127 12.96 -12.03 -5.18
CA GLU A 127 11.64 -12.62 -5.01
C GLU A 127 10.92 -12.63 -6.36
N VAL A 128 10.76 -13.83 -6.92
CA VAL A 128 9.95 -14.07 -8.12
C VAL A 128 8.48 -13.84 -7.76
N LEU A 129 7.90 -12.77 -8.30
CA LEU A 129 6.46 -12.58 -8.21
C LEU A 129 5.80 -13.58 -9.17
N CYS A 130 5.15 -14.61 -8.63
CA CYS A 130 4.41 -15.58 -9.44
C CYS A 130 3.40 -14.86 -10.35
N PRO A 131 3.20 -15.31 -11.61
CA PRO A 131 2.35 -14.63 -12.56
C PRO A 131 0.90 -14.60 -12.06
N THR A 132 0.34 -13.40 -11.96
CA THR A 132 -1.09 -13.18 -11.80
C THR A 132 -1.78 -13.72 -13.05
N THR A 133 -2.39 -14.90 -12.95
CA THR A 133 -3.27 -15.43 -14.00
C THR A 133 -4.48 -14.52 -14.10
N ASN A 134 -4.47 -13.59 -15.07
CA ASN A 134 -5.68 -12.96 -15.56
C ASN A 134 -6.49 -14.03 -16.32
N ALA A 135 -7.28 -14.81 -15.60
CA ALA A 135 -8.35 -15.59 -16.20
C ALA A 135 -9.44 -14.60 -16.64
N ALA A 136 -9.37 -14.17 -17.91
CA ALA A 136 -10.49 -13.58 -18.61
C ALA A 136 -11.63 -14.61 -18.61
N ARG A 137 -12.69 -14.33 -17.85
CA ARG A 137 -13.93 -15.11 -17.85
C ARG A 137 -14.90 -14.43 -18.80
N GLU A 138 -14.70 -14.64 -20.11
CA GLU A 138 -15.73 -14.38 -21.11
C GLU A 138 -16.60 -15.63 -21.30
N GLY A 139 -17.91 -15.43 -21.43
CA GLY A 139 -18.84 -16.45 -21.92
C GLY A 139 -19.89 -16.92 -20.91
N GLN A 140 -20.95 -16.13 -20.75
CA GLN A 140 -22.27 -16.65 -20.36
C GLN A 140 -22.77 -17.59 -21.46
N GLY A 141 -23.21 -18.79 -21.07
CA GLY A 141 -23.94 -19.71 -21.91
C GLY A 141 -24.34 -20.96 -21.12
N GLY A 142 -25.64 -21.12 -20.84
CA GLY A 142 -26.16 -22.36 -20.26
C GLY A 142 -27.38 -22.18 -19.38
N SER A 143 -28.55 -22.40 -19.97
CA SER A 143 -29.86 -22.61 -19.31
C SER A 143 -29.84 -23.83 -18.38
N CYS A 144 -30.49 -23.71 -17.21
CA CYS A 144 -31.55 -24.58 -16.66
C CYS A 144 -31.93 -24.09 -15.26
#